data_AF-A0A848H812-F1
#
_entry.id   AF-A0A848H812-F1
#
_cell.length_a   1.000
_cell.length_b   1.000
_cell.length_c   1.000
_cell.angle_alpha   90.00
_cell.angle_beta   90.00
_cell.angle_gamma   90.00
#
_symmetry.space_group_name_H-M   'P 1'
#
loop_
_entity.id
_entity.type
_entity.pdbx_description
1 polymer ?
#
loop_
_entity_poly.entity_id
_entity_poly.type
_entity_poly.pdbx_seq_one_letter_code
_entity_poly.pdbx_strand_id
1 'polypeptide(L)'
;MTHVVTESCIRCKYTDCVDVCPVDCFREGPNMLVIDPDECIDCAVCIPECPVNAIYAEEDVPADQVAFIKINAELTHAAGWKSITKRKPALPDAEEWKDKTDKLKELVK
;
A
#
# COMPACT_ATOMS: atom_id res chain seq x y z
N MET A 1 -1.91 11.99 11.32
CA MET A 1 -2.24 11.90 9.89
C MET A 1 -1.66 10.57 9.43
N THR A 2 -2.24 9.92 8.42
CA THR A 2 -1.75 8.60 7.98
C THR A 2 -1.01 8.70 6.66
N HIS A 3 -0.28 7.64 6.35
CA HIS A 3 0.18 7.35 5.00
C HIS A 3 -0.83 6.45 4.29
N VAL A 4 -0.84 6.52 2.95
CA VAL A 4 -1.83 5.87 2.09
C VAL A 4 -1.12 5.15 0.96
N VAL A 5 -1.43 3.88 0.77
CA VAL A 5 -0.98 3.12 -0.40
C VAL A 5 -1.98 3.31 -1.55
N THR A 6 -1.49 3.69 -2.71
CA THR A 6 -2.32 4.01 -3.89
C THR A 6 -2.18 2.98 -5.02
N GLU A 7 -2.78 3.25 -6.18
CA GLU A 7 -2.99 2.26 -7.24
C GLU A 7 -1.71 1.62 -7.77
N SER A 8 -0.58 2.35 -7.71
CA SER A 8 0.71 1.87 -8.22
C SER A 8 1.16 0.58 -7.54
N CYS A 9 0.71 0.30 -6.31
CA CYS A 9 1.00 -0.94 -5.59
C CYS A 9 0.29 -2.17 -6.17
N ILE A 10 -0.90 -1.99 -6.77
CA ILE A 10 -1.75 -3.08 -7.25
C ILE A 10 -1.00 -3.88 -8.32
N ARG A 11 -0.97 -5.21 -8.17
CA ARG A 11 -0.20 -6.16 -9.01
C ARG A 11 1.33 -6.01 -8.98
N CYS A 12 1.85 -5.06 -8.21
CA CYS A 12 3.29 -4.95 -7.96
C CYS A 12 3.66 -5.61 -6.62
N LYS A 13 3.09 -5.10 -5.53
CA LYS A 13 3.25 -5.63 -4.15
C LYS A 13 4.70 -6.03 -3.84
N TYR A 14 5.63 -5.09 -3.99
CA TYR A 14 7.07 -5.31 -3.72
C TYR A 14 7.38 -5.60 -2.23
N THR A 15 6.58 -5.04 -1.32
CA THR A 15 6.64 -5.21 0.14
C THR A 15 7.88 -4.64 0.84
N ASP A 16 8.76 -3.93 0.14
CA ASP A 16 9.93 -3.24 0.72
C ASP A 16 9.56 -2.25 1.84
N CYS A 17 8.40 -1.60 1.74
CA CYS A 17 7.88 -0.67 2.74
C CYS A 17 7.62 -1.30 4.13
N VAL A 18 7.48 -2.62 4.20
CA VAL A 18 7.21 -3.34 5.46
C VAL A 18 8.45 -3.39 6.34
N ASP A 19 9.65 -3.54 5.77
CA ASP A 19 10.89 -3.72 6.53
C ASP A 19 11.28 -2.47 7.34
N VAL A 20 10.75 -1.30 6.99
CA VAL A 20 11.04 -0.03 7.64
C VAL A 20 9.93 0.47 8.56
N CYS A 21 8.78 -0.21 8.61
CA CYS A 21 7.64 0.24 9.40
C CYS A 21 7.89 -0.04 10.90
N PRO A 22 7.99 0.97 11.78
CA PRO A 22 8.30 0.75 13.20
C PRO A 22 7.13 0.20 14.03
N VAL A 23 5.92 0.22 13.47
CA VAL A 23 4.66 -0.11 14.16
C VAL A 23 3.87 -1.21 13.45
N ASP A 24 4.44 -1.86 12.43
CA ASP A 24 3.83 -2.99 11.73
C ASP A 24 2.40 -2.73 11.18
N CYS A 25 2.11 -1.48 10.79
CA CYS A 25 0.77 -1.04 10.41
C CYS A 25 0.34 -1.43 8.97
N PHE A 26 1.11 -2.26 8.28
CA PHE A 26 0.73 -2.74 6.94
C PHE A 26 -0.18 -3.97 7.02
N ARG A 27 -1.24 -3.99 6.21
CA ARG A 27 -2.07 -5.18 5.98
C ARG A 27 -1.89 -5.70 4.56
N GLU A 28 -1.80 -7.02 4.46
CA GLU A 28 -1.56 -7.73 3.22
C GLU A 28 -2.85 -8.25 2.62
N GLY A 29 -3.19 -7.73 1.43
CA GLY A 29 -4.18 -8.32 0.54
C GLY A 29 -3.55 -9.25 -0.50
N PRO A 30 -4.37 -9.87 -1.37
CA PRO A 30 -3.90 -10.77 -2.41
C PRO A 30 -2.90 -10.11 -3.38
N ASN A 31 -3.18 -8.88 -3.83
CA ASN A 31 -2.36 -8.20 -4.83
C ASN A 31 -1.99 -6.73 -4.51
N MET A 32 -2.20 -6.29 -3.27
CA MET A 32 -1.92 -4.94 -2.79
C MET A 32 -1.62 -4.97 -1.29
N LEU A 33 -0.89 -3.98 -0.78
CA LEU A 33 -0.80 -3.68 0.65
C LEU A 33 -1.61 -2.42 0.97
N VAL A 34 -2.13 -2.34 2.18
CA VAL A 34 -2.74 -1.11 2.73
C VAL A 34 -2.11 -0.76 4.06
N ILE A 35 -2.21 0.51 4.44
CA ILE A 35 -1.77 1.03 5.73
C ILE A 35 -2.99 1.20 6.62
N ASP A 36 -2.89 0.71 7.86
CA ASP A 36 -3.86 0.94 8.90
C ASP A 36 -3.73 2.40 9.41
N PRO A 37 -4.75 3.25 9.22
CA PRO A 37 -4.67 4.65 9.61
C PRO A 37 -4.64 4.87 11.12
N ASP A 38 -5.15 3.92 11.91
CA ASP A 38 -5.20 4.04 13.37
C ASP A 38 -3.85 3.64 14.02
N GLU A 39 -3.07 2.80 13.34
CA GLU A 39 -1.73 2.39 13.81
C GLU A 39 -0.59 3.21 13.20
N CYS A 40 -0.82 3.86 12.05
CA CYS A 40 0.20 4.68 11.41
C CYS A 40 0.59 5.89 12.29
N ILE A 41 1.90 6.04 12.55
CA ILE A 41 2.45 7.13 13.37
C ILE A 41 3.07 8.27 12.54
N ASP A 42 2.77 8.33 11.24
CA ASP A 42 3.18 9.44 10.37
C ASP A 42 4.71 9.67 10.26
N CYS A 43 5.51 8.60 10.33
CA CYS A 43 6.98 8.70 10.34
C CYS A 43 7.63 8.87 8.96
N ALA A 44 6.86 8.73 7.86
CA ALA A 44 7.27 8.90 6.47
C ALA A 44 8.41 8.03 5.93
N VAL A 45 8.96 7.10 6.73
CA VAL A 45 10.08 6.24 6.32
C VAL A 45 9.72 5.25 5.21
N CYS A 46 8.45 4.89 5.07
CA CYS A 46 8.00 3.94 4.05
C CYS A 46 7.86 4.53 2.65
N ILE A 47 7.73 5.86 2.52
CA ILE A 47 7.56 6.56 1.22
C ILE A 47 8.74 6.27 0.26
N PRO A 48 10.00 6.56 0.62
CA PRO A 48 11.13 6.37 -0.31
C PRO A 48 11.46 4.90 -0.60
N GLU A 49 10.97 3.98 0.22
CA GLU A 49 11.25 2.54 0.08
C GLU A 49 10.36 1.87 -0.98
N CYS A 50 9.25 2.50 -1.39
CA CYS A 50 8.36 1.91 -2.38
C CYS A 50 8.94 2.06 -3.79
N PRO A 51 9.31 0.96 -4.50
CA PRO A 51 9.97 1.06 -5.81
C PRO A 51 9.12 1.69 -6.92
N VAL A 52 7.79 1.73 -6.70
CA VAL A 52 6.79 2.28 -7.64
C VAL A 52 6.13 3.55 -7.12
N ASN A 53 6.70 4.18 -6.08
CA ASN A 53 6.23 5.43 -5.48
C ASN A 53 4.71 5.41 -5.18
N ALA A 54 4.21 4.30 -4.63
CA ALA A 54 2.79 4.10 -4.38
C ALA A 54 2.33 4.62 -3.01
N ILE A 55 3.20 5.25 -2.22
CA ILE A 55 2.89 5.64 -0.84
C ILE A 55 2.98 7.16 -0.73
N TYR A 56 1.92 7.77 -0.22
CA TYR A 56 1.80 9.21 -0.04
C TYR A 56 1.37 9.52 1.39
N ALA A 57 1.72 10.70 1.88
CA ALA A 57 1.00 11.28 3.01
C ALA A 57 -0.45 11.55 2.59
N GLU A 58 -1.41 11.43 3.51
CA GLU A 58 -2.84 11.60 3.22
C GLU A 58 -3.14 12.93 2.51
N GLU A 59 -2.50 14.02 2.91
CA GLU A 59 -2.63 15.35 2.29
C GLU A 59 -2.00 15.48 0.89
N ASP A 60 -1.05 14.60 0.56
CA ASP A 60 -0.31 14.61 -0.70
C ASP A 60 -0.87 13.59 -1.72
N VAL A 61 -1.94 12.86 -1.37
CA VAL A 61 -2.59 11.91 -2.28
C VAL A 61 -3.09 12.66 -3.52
N PRO A 62 -2.72 12.22 -4.74
CA PRO A 62 -3.22 12.82 -5.98
C PRO A 62 -4.75 12.88 -6.04
N ALA A 63 -5.30 13.94 -6.64
CA ALA A 63 -6.74 14.22 -6.64
C ALA A 63 -7.58 13.09 -7.27
N ASP A 64 -7.03 12.38 -8.25
CA ASP A 64 -7.63 11.22 -8.90
C ASP A 64 -7.53 9.91 -8.08
N GLN A 65 -6.74 9.91 -7.00
CA GLN A 65 -6.48 8.75 -6.14
C GLN A 65 -6.97 8.94 -4.70
N VAL A 66 -7.69 10.03 -4.38
CA VAL A 66 -8.26 10.29 -3.04
C VAL A 66 -9.11 9.13 -2.50
N ALA A 67 -9.74 8.35 -3.38
CA ALA A 67 -10.48 7.14 -3.00
C ALA A 67 -9.62 6.13 -2.21
N PHE A 68 -8.31 6.11 -2.41
CA PHE A 68 -7.40 5.21 -1.71
C PHE A 68 -7.29 5.45 -0.21
N ILE A 69 -7.57 6.67 0.26
CA ILE A 69 -7.64 6.98 1.71
C ILE A 69 -8.69 6.07 2.36
N LYS A 70 -9.90 6.08 1.80
CA LYS A 70 -11.00 5.25 2.27
C LYS A 70 -10.74 3.76 2.05
N ILE A 71 -10.15 3.38 0.91
CA ILE A 71 -9.82 1.97 0.62
C ILE A 71 -8.84 1.41 1.66
N ASN A 72 -7.81 2.17 2.05
CA ASN A 72 -6.84 1.72 3.05
C ASN A 72 -7.52 1.50 4.41
N ALA A 73 -8.33 2.47 4.85
CA ALA A 73 -9.10 2.40 6.09
C ALA A 73 -10.13 1.24 6.11
N GLU A 74 -10.78 0.93 4.98
CA GLU A 74 -11.74 -0.17 4.91
C GLU A 74 -11.06 -1.54 4.85
N LEU A 75 -10.02 -1.67 4.01
CA LEU A 75 -9.37 -2.95 3.78
C LEU A 75 -8.47 -3.37 4.94
N THR A 76 -7.96 -2.45 5.75
CA THR A 76 -7.18 -2.83 6.95
C THR A 76 -7.98 -3.70 7.94
N HIS A 77 -9.30 -3.56 7.95
CA HIS A 77 -10.19 -4.34 8.82
C HIS A 77 -10.97 -5.43 8.05
N ALA A 78 -10.72 -5.59 6.76
CA ALA A 78 -11.42 -6.58 5.94
C ALA A 78 -10.94 -8.01 6.23
N ALA A 79 -11.84 -8.98 6.08
CA ALA A 79 -11.50 -10.38 6.26
C ALA A 79 -10.43 -10.83 5.25
N GLY A 80 -9.34 -11.40 5.74
CA GLY A 80 -8.21 -11.86 4.90
C GLY A 80 -7.04 -10.89 4.83
N TRP A 81 -7.25 -9.61 5.17
CA TRP A 81 -6.20 -8.60 5.23
C TRP A 81 -5.50 -8.67 6.58
N LYS A 82 -4.35 -9.34 6.62
CA LYS A 82 -3.59 -9.60 7.85
C LYS A 82 -2.37 -8.72 7.94
N SER A 83 -1.92 -8.43 9.16
CA SER A 83 -0.64 -7.74 9.35
C SER A 83 0.51 -8.49 8.67
N ILE A 84 1.32 -7.74 7.93
CA ILE A 84 2.57 -8.21 7.34
C ILE A 84 3.71 -7.44 7.99
N THR A 85 4.65 -8.17 8.59
CA THR A 85 5.78 -7.60 9.36
C THR A 85 7.13 -7.99 8.79
N LYS A 86 7.14 -8.71 7.67
CA LYS A 86 8.34 -9.15 6.97
C LYS A 86 8.12 -9.04 5.47
N ARG A 87 9.14 -8.54 4.77
CA ARG A 87 9.17 -8.56 3.31
C ARG A 87 8.97 -9.96 2.73
N LYS A 88 8.30 -9.99 1.58
CA LYS A 88 8.15 -11.13 0.68
C LYS A 88 8.65 -10.75 -0.72
N PRO A 89 8.92 -11.73 -1.59
CA PRO A 89 9.15 -11.45 -3.00
C PRO A 89 7.95 -10.70 -3.59
N ALA A 90 8.23 -9.78 -4.52
CA ALA A 90 7.21 -9.12 -5.32
C ALA A 90 6.37 -10.13 -6.10
N LEU A 91 5.21 -9.69 -6.62
CA LEU A 91 4.41 -10.56 -7.48
C LEU A 91 5.19 -10.94 -8.75
N PRO A 92 4.98 -12.14 -9.32
CA PRO A 92 5.74 -12.63 -10.48
C PRO A 92 5.70 -11.70 -11.70
N ASP A 93 4.61 -10.97 -11.86
CA ASP A 93 4.35 -10.03 -12.94
C ASP A 93 4.59 -8.57 -12.56
N ALA A 94 5.14 -8.27 -11.37
CA ALA A 94 5.30 -6.90 -10.87
C ALA A 94 6.00 -5.94 -11.86
N GLU A 95 7.03 -6.43 -12.56
CA GLU A 95 7.75 -5.67 -13.57
C GLU A 95 6.90 -5.28 -14.79
N GLU A 96 5.89 -6.09 -15.14
CA GLU A 96 4.95 -5.77 -16.22
C GLU A 96 3.89 -4.74 -15.79
N TRP A 97 3.70 -4.56 -14.48
CA TRP A 97 2.67 -3.70 -13.91
C TRP A 97 3.19 -2.39 -13.34
N LYS A 98 4.49 -2.27 -13.08
CA LYS A 98 5.07 -1.11 -12.40
C LYS A 98 4.71 0.24 -13.03
N ASP A 99 4.71 0.31 -14.37
CA ASP A 99 4.47 1.55 -15.13
C ASP A 99 3.02 1.69 -15.64
N LYS A 100 2.13 0.74 -15.32
CA LYS A 100 0.71 0.80 -15.74
C LYS A 100 -0.08 1.75 -14.85
N THR A 101 -1.14 2.33 -15.38
CA THR A 101 -2.10 3.17 -14.66
C THR A 101 -3.50 2.55 -14.72
N ASP A 102 -4.45 3.13 -13.98
CA ASP A 102 -5.82 2.64 -13.87
C ASP A 102 -5.87 1.18 -13.37
N LYS A 103 -5.06 0.88 -12.35
CA LYS A 103 -4.95 -0.47 -11.76
C LYS A 103 -6.04 -0.75 -10.73
N LEU A 104 -6.83 0.24 -10.33
CA LEU A 104 -7.88 0.06 -9.31
C LEU A 104 -8.87 -1.07 -9.67
N LYS A 105 -9.18 -1.24 -10.96
CA LYS A 105 -10.05 -2.32 -11.46
C LYS A 105 -9.47 -3.73 -11.28
N GLU A 106 -8.17 -3.84 -11.07
CA GLU A 106 -7.46 -5.10 -10.86
C GLU A 106 -7.36 -5.46 -9.37
N LEU A 107 -7.79 -4.58 -8.46
CA LEU A 107 -7.72 -4.83 -7.02
C LEU A 107 -8.55 -6.05 -6.62
N VAL A 108 -7.90 -7.01 -5.96
CA VAL A 108 -8.58 -8.15 -5.34
C VAL A 108 -8.73 -7.85 -3.86
N LYS A 109 -9.98 -7.78 -3.40
CA LYS A 109 -10.34 -7.50 -2.00
C LYS A 109 -10.44 -8.78 -1.20
#